data_AF-G3D5H2-F1
#
_entry.id   AF-G3D5H2-F1
#
_cell.length_a   1.000
_cell.length_b   1.000
_cell.length_c   1.000
_cell.angle_alpha   90.00
_cell.angle_beta   90.00
_cell.angle_gamma   90.00
#
_symmetry.space_group_name_H-M   'P 1'
#
loop_
_entity.id
_entity.type
_entity.pdbx_description
1 polymer ?
#
loop_
_entity_poly.entity_id
_entity_poly.type
_entity_poly.pdbx_seq_one_letter_code
_entity_poly.pdbx_strand_id
1 'polypeptide(L)'
;MPRQQLNRALVALHRELESSAEIEAEDREALLQAVREIEEALSQDDAGEQPGEGGPLSKRVTALIEDFETSYPKFADILRSVSESLANLGI
;
A
#
# COMPACT_ATOMS: atom_id res chain seq x y z
N MET A 1 9.62 -13.75 -5.34
CA MET A 1 8.23 -13.59 -5.84
C MET A 1 7.69 -12.26 -5.31
N PRO A 2 7.92 -11.13 -6.02
CA PRO A 2 7.56 -9.79 -5.56
C PRO A 2 6.05 -9.64 -5.27
N ARG A 3 5.19 -10.27 -6.07
CA ARG A 3 3.73 -10.30 -5.85
C ARG A 3 3.29 -11.03 -4.57
N GLN A 4 4.00 -12.08 -4.16
CA GLN A 4 3.72 -12.77 -2.88
C GLN A 4 4.11 -11.92 -1.68
N GLN A 5 5.16 -11.12 -1.80
CA GLN A 5 5.60 -10.19 -0.76
C GLN A 5 4.59 -9.06 -0.59
N LEU A 6 4.12 -8.48 -1.70
CA LEU A 6 3.06 -7.48 -1.69
C LEU A 6 1.78 -8.01 -1.03
N ASN A 7 1.32 -9.20 -1.43
CA ASN A 7 0.11 -9.79 -0.84
C ASN A 7 0.27 -10.00 0.68
N ARG A 8 1.44 -10.46 1.14
CA ARG A 8 1.72 -10.56 2.59
C ARG A 8 1.67 -9.20 3.29
N ALA A 9 2.20 -8.15 2.68
CA ALA A 9 2.15 -6.80 3.23
C ALA A 9 0.72 -6.25 3.30
N LEU A 10 -0.09 -6.48 2.27
CA LEU A 10 -1.51 -6.09 2.26
C LEU A 10 -2.33 -6.84 3.32
N VAL A 11 -2.08 -8.14 3.50
CA VAL A 11 -2.72 -8.93 4.56
C VAL A 11 -2.32 -8.42 5.94
N ALA A 12 -1.05 -8.04 6.13
CA ALA A 12 -0.60 -7.44 7.39
C ALA A 12 -1.29 -6.08 7.64
N LEU A 13 -1.39 -5.23 6.61
CA LEU A 13 -2.08 -3.95 6.68
C LEU A 13 -3.55 -4.13 7.07
N HIS A 14 -4.25 -5.06 6.43
CA HIS A 14 -5.66 -5.34 6.72
C HIS A 14 -5.86 -5.79 8.17
N ARG A 15 -5.01 -6.70 8.65
CA ARG A 15 -5.06 -7.16 10.05
C ARG A 15 -4.81 -6.04 11.04
N GLU A 16 -3.85 -5.16 10.76
CA GLU A 16 -3.58 -4.03 11.64
C GLU A 16 -4.75 -3.03 11.63
N LEU A 17 -5.41 -2.81 10.49
CA LEU A 17 -6.63 -1.98 10.36
C LEU A 17 -7.86 -2.58 11.07
N GLU A 18 -7.93 -3.90 11.20
CA GLU A 18 -8.98 -4.60 11.96
C GLU A 18 -8.66 -4.64 13.47
N SER A 19 -7.39 -4.72 13.83
CA SER A 19 -6.94 -4.86 15.21
C SER A 19 -6.77 -3.52 15.93
N SER A 20 -6.41 -2.45 15.22
CA SER A 20 -6.10 -1.16 15.82
C SER A 20 -7.34 -0.27 15.86
N ALA A 21 -7.88 -0.09 17.07
CA ALA A 21 -8.95 0.87 17.35
C ALA A 21 -8.46 2.32 17.46
N GLU A 22 -7.14 2.55 17.36
CA GLU A 22 -6.48 3.83 17.61
C GLU A 22 -6.27 4.69 16.35
N ILE A 23 -6.62 4.19 15.17
CA ILE A 23 -6.55 4.96 13.92
C ILE A 23 -7.85 5.74 13.71
N GLU A 24 -7.71 7.02 13.33
CA GLU A 24 -8.84 7.87 12.99
C GLU A 24 -9.61 7.32 11.77
N ALA A 25 -10.91 7.62 11.69
CA ALA A 25 -11.75 7.10 10.62
C ALA A 25 -11.28 7.56 9.22
N GLU A 26 -10.83 8.81 9.10
CA GLU A 26 -10.32 9.39 7.85
C GLU A 26 -9.03 8.68 7.39
N ASP A 27 -8.09 8.49 8.30
CA ASP A 27 -6.83 7.76 8.07
C ASP A 27 -7.08 6.31 7.67
N ARG A 28 -8.03 5.66 8.34
CA ARG A 28 -8.47 4.30 8.03
C ARG A 28 -9.06 4.21 6.62
N GLU A 29 -9.90 5.17 6.23
CA GLU A 29 -10.46 5.23 4.88
C GLU A 29 -9.38 5.45 3.82
N ALA A 30 -8.41 6.32 4.07
CA ALA A 30 -7.29 6.57 3.17
C ALA A 30 -6.45 5.30 2.94
N LEU A 31 -6.13 4.54 4.00
CA LEU A 31 -5.41 3.27 3.90
C LEU A 31 -6.22 2.22 3.12
N LEU A 32 -7.52 2.09 3.40
CA LEU A 32 -8.40 1.16 2.67
C LEU A 32 -8.55 1.53 1.19
N GLN A 33 -8.52 2.82 0.86
CA GLN A 33 -8.52 3.25 -0.53
C GLN A 33 -7.21 2.89 -1.23
N ALA A 34 -6.06 3.13 -0.58
CA ALA A 34 -4.77 2.74 -1.13
C ALA A 34 -4.66 1.23 -1.37
N VAL A 35 -5.16 0.40 -0.45
CA VAL A 35 -5.22 -1.06 -0.63
C VAL A 35 -6.01 -1.44 -1.88
N ARG A 36 -7.21 -0.87 -2.06
CA ARG A 36 -8.06 -1.14 -3.23
C ARG A 36 -7.37 -0.76 -4.53
N GLU A 37 -6.77 0.42 -4.59
CA GLU A 37 -6.05 0.88 -5.77
C GLU A 37 -4.84 -0.02 -6.10
N ILE A 38 -4.16 -0.55 -5.10
CA ILE A 38 -3.09 -1.54 -5.28
C ILE A 38 -3.64 -2.84 -5.87
N GLU A 39 -4.75 -3.36 -5.33
CA GLU A 39 -5.39 -4.57 -5.83
C GLU A 39 -5.89 -4.42 -7.26
N GLU A 40 -6.44 -3.25 -7.59
CA GLU A 40 -6.86 -2.89 -8.96
C GLU A 40 -5.65 -2.83 -9.90
N ALA A 41 -4.58 -2.12 -9.52
CA ALA A 41 -3.36 -2.05 -10.32
C ALA A 41 -2.75 -3.44 -10.56
N LEU A 42 -2.74 -4.30 -9.55
CA LEU A 42 -2.29 -5.70 -9.69
C LEU A 42 -3.17 -6.54 -10.61
N SER A 43 -4.45 -6.18 -10.75
CA SER A 43 -5.39 -6.85 -11.64
C SER A 43 -5.26 -6.32 -13.07
N GLN A 44 -4.90 -5.04 -13.23
CA GLN A 44 -4.67 -4.39 -14.52
C GLN A 44 -3.28 -4.70 -15.11
N ASP A 45 -2.25 -4.90 -14.29
CA ASP A 45 -0.91 -5.29 -14.74
C ASP A 45 -0.90 -6.65 -15.46
N ASP A 46 -1.81 -7.56 -15.07
CA ASP A 46 -2.10 -8.82 -15.79
C ASP A 46 -2.66 -8.58 -17.22
N ALA A 47 -3.19 -7.38 -17.52
CA ALA A 47 -3.77 -7.01 -18.80
C ALA A 47 -2.77 -6.35 -19.78
N GLY A 48 -1.50 -6.16 -19.39
CA GLY A 48 -0.41 -5.81 -20.31
C GLY A 48 -0.18 -4.32 -20.58
N GLU A 49 -0.74 -3.42 -19.76
CA GLU A 49 -0.42 -2.00 -19.80
C GLU A 49 0.82 -1.71 -18.95
N GLN A 50 1.97 -1.44 -19.61
CA GLN A 50 3.22 -1.04 -18.96
C GLN A 50 3.02 0.18 -18.06
N PRO A 51 3.19 0.07 -16.74
CA PRO A 51 3.32 1.24 -15.89
C PRO A 51 4.75 1.80 -16.06
N GLY A 52 4.83 3.11 -16.36
CA GLY A 52 6.10 3.84 -16.37
C GLY A 52 6.56 4.16 -14.93
N GLU A 53 7.88 4.32 -14.75
CA GLU A 53 8.58 4.58 -13.48
C GLU A 53 7.76 5.39 -12.45
N GLY A 54 7.32 4.71 -11.38
CA GLY A 54 6.71 5.31 -10.19
C GLY A 54 5.33 5.91 -10.45
N GLY A 55 4.35 5.05 -10.74
CA GLY A 55 2.99 5.42 -11.06
C GLY A 55 2.31 6.28 -9.98
N PRO A 56 1.15 6.87 -10.28
CA PRO A 56 0.39 7.70 -9.33
C PRO A 56 0.11 6.97 -8.01
N LEU A 57 0.01 5.64 -8.05
CA LEU A 57 -0.14 4.77 -6.88
C LEU A 57 1.08 4.79 -5.96
N SER A 58 2.29 4.61 -6.53
CA SER A 58 3.54 4.61 -5.77
C SER A 58 3.76 5.93 -5.03
N LYS A 59 3.44 7.05 -5.68
CA LYS A 59 3.48 8.38 -5.04
C LYS A 59 2.49 8.51 -3.89
N ARG A 60 1.28 7.98 -4.05
CA ARG A 60 0.26 8.01 -3.00
C ARG A 60 0.66 7.18 -1.78
N VAL A 61 1.17 5.96 -2.00
CA VAL A 61 1.68 5.11 -0.92
C VAL A 61 2.83 5.80 -0.20
N THR A 62 3.70 6.50 -0.93
CA THR A 62 4.80 7.28 -0.35
C THR A 62 4.30 8.41 0.55
N ALA A 63 3.30 9.18 0.10
CA ALA A 63 2.71 10.24 0.92
C ALA A 63 2.06 9.69 2.20
N LEU A 64 1.40 8.53 2.12
CA LEU A 64 0.86 7.86 3.31
C LEU A 64 1.96 7.36 4.25
N ILE A 65 3.12 6.93 3.75
CA ILE A 65 4.24 6.58 4.63
C ILE A 65 4.69 7.81 5.43
N GLU A 66 4.87 8.96 4.76
CA GLU A 66 5.31 10.21 5.39
C GLU A 66 4.32 10.70 6.46
N ASP A 67 3.03 10.65 6.14
CA ASP A 67 1.96 11.11 7.06
C ASP A 67 1.83 10.19 8.30
N PHE A 68 1.98 8.89 8.10
CA PHE A 68 1.83 7.89 9.16
C PHE A 68 3.13 7.64 9.94
N GLU A 69 4.29 8.10 9.48
CA GLU A 69 5.60 7.84 10.12
C GLU A 69 5.65 8.31 11.57
N THR A 70 4.98 9.42 11.88
CA THR A 70 4.96 10.01 13.23
C THR A 70 3.80 9.48 14.07
N SER A 71 2.60 9.47 13.52
CA SER A 71 1.37 9.16 14.26
C SER A 71 1.14 7.65 14.38
N TYR A 72 1.52 6.88 13.37
CA TYR A 72 1.25 5.44 13.32
C TYR A 72 2.43 4.65 12.71
N PRO A 73 3.56 4.54 13.43
CA PRO A 73 4.80 3.97 12.89
C PRO A 73 4.66 2.54 12.36
N LYS A 74 3.77 1.73 12.96
CA LYS A 74 3.48 0.38 12.45
C LYS A 74 2.87 0.37 11.05
N PHE A 75 1.91 1.27 10.78
CA PHE A 75 1.31 1.38 9.46
C PHE A 75 2.34 1.88 8.44
N ALA A 76 3.17 2.86 8.82
CA ALA A 76 4.25 3.35 7.97
C ALA A 76 5.24 2.24 7.58
N ASP A 77 5.63 1.35 8.51
CA ASP A 77 6.51 0.22 8.21
C ASP A 77 5.88 -0.78 7.23
N ILE A 78 4.58 -1.09 7.40
CA ILE A 78 3.86 -1.97 6.47
C ILE A 78 3.77 -1.31 5.08
N LEU A 79 3.44 -0.02 5.02
CA LEU A 79 3.36 0.73 3.78
C LEU A 79 4.70 0.85 3.06
N ARG A 80 5.84 0.95 3.77
CA ARG A 80 7.18 0.87 3.16
C ARG A 80 7.39 -0.46 2.45
N SER A 81 7.02 -1.58 3.09
CA SER A 81 7.11 -2.89 2.46
C SER A 81 6.19 -3.02 1.23
N VAL A 82 5.02 -2.38 1.26
CA VAL A 82 4.12 -2.27 0.10
C VAL A 82 4.80 -1.48 -1.03
N SER A 83 5.31 -0.28 -0.73
CA SER A 83 5.99 0.61 -1.70
C SER A 83 7.19 -0.07 -2.38
N GLU A 84 8.05 -0.74 -1.60
CA GLU A 84 9.16 -1.52 -2.13
C GLU A 84 8.68 -2.64 -3.06
N SER A 85 7.59 -3.31 -2.71
CA SER A 85 7.04 -4.39 -3.53
C SER A 85 6.42 -3.86 -4.83
N LEU A 86 5.76 -2.70 -4.79
CA LEU A 86 5.24 -2.02 -5.98
C LEU A 86 6.36 -1.58 -6.92
N ALA A 87 7.41 -0.96 -6.38
CA ALA A 87 8.60 -0.57 -7.15
C ALA A 87 9.27 -1.79 -7.83
N ASN A 88 9.36 -2.93 -7.11
CA ASN A 88 9.87 -4.18 -7.67
C ASN A 88 8.97 -4.80 -8.76
N LEU A 89 7.69 -4.45 -8.77
CA LEU A 89 6.73 -4.85 -9.82
C LEU A 89 6.71 -3.85 -10.98
N GLY A 90 7.33 -2.68 -10.83
CA GLY A 90 7.30 -1.61 -11.83
C GLY A 90 6.02 -0.77 -11.79
N ILE A 91 5.29 -0.77 -10.67
CA ILE A 91 4.01 -0.05 -10.46
C ILE A 91 4.25 1.23 -9.66
#